data_AF-A0A4R6EW13-F1
#
_entry.id   AF-A0A4R6EW13-F1
#
_cell.length_a   1.000
_cell.length_b   1.000
_cell.length_c   1.000
_cell.angle_alpha   90.00
_cell.angle_beta   90.00
_cell.angle_gamma   90.00
#
_symmetry.space_group_name_H-M   'P 1'
#
loop_
_entity.id
_entity.type
_entity.pdbx_description
1 polymer ?
#
loop_
_entity_poly.entity_id
_entity_poly.type
_entity_poly.pdbx_seq_one_letter_code
_entity_poly.pdbx_strand_id
1 'polypeptide(L)'
;MSGKPFRVLCLDGGGAKGFYTLGILREIEAMIKCAIHERFDLIFGTSTGSIITAMLALGKSVPEIIALYQEHVPTVMKNKDANGRSGALANLSETIFGDAMFTDLKTSVGIVATKWMLEKPMIFKAHIGQAHGMKGSFVPGFGVKLGDAVQASCSAYPYFNRKTVVTSDGDSIELIDGGFCANNPTLYAIADATVALGIVPDNIRVVSLGCGNYPPPPVNWWTLDYWKQKTPGVQLLQKTLEINTQSMDQLRVILYKHIQTIRISQSFSEPAMAADLFEHDLKKLNVLMQRGVQSFAEHEQTLQAFLL
;
A
#
# COMPACT_ATOMS: atom_id res chain seq x y z
N MET A 1 19.65 -28.73 -2.44
CA MET A 1 18.46 -28.62 -3.31
C MET A 1 17.57 -27.55 -2.70
N SER A 2 17.58 -26.32 -3.23
CA SER A 2 16.82 -25.21 -2.63
C SER A 2 15.33 -25.39 -2.91
N GLY A 3 14.51 -25.42 -1.86
CA GLY A 3 13.06 -25.51 -1.97
C GLY A 3 12.43 -24.30 -2.71
N LYS A 4 11.12 -24.37 -2.98
CA LYS A 4 10.35 -23.27 -3.56
C LYS A 4 10.60 -21.99 -2.73
N PRO A 5 11.03 -20.87 -3.35
CA PRO A 5 11.25 -19.63 -2.60
C PRO A 5 9.93 -19.05 -2.11
N PHE A 6 9.96 -18.41 -0.95
CA PHE A 6 8.84 -17.69 -0.36
C PHE A 6 8.85 -16.24 -0.85
N ARG A 7 7.84 -15.87 -1.63
CA ARG A 7 7.80 -14.59 -2.35
C ARG A 7 6.88 -13.61 -1.65
N VAL A 8 7.43 -12.43 -1.36
CA VAL A 8 6.74 -11.36 -0.64
C VAL A 8 6.62 -10.14 -1.56
N LEU A 9 5.41 -9.61 -1.70
CA LEU A 9 5.13 -8.35 -2.38
C LEU A 9 4.78 -7.27 -1.35
N CYS A 10 5.43 -6.11 -1.41
CA CYS A 10 5.17 -4.98 -0.53
C CYS A 10 4.81 -3.75 -1.36
N LEU A 11 3.70 -3.09 -1.02
CA LEU A 11 3.15 -1.94 -1.74
C LEU A 11 3.10 -0.72 -0.82
N ASP A 12 3.86 0.32 -1.15
CA ASP A 12 3.94 1.53 -0.35
C ASP A 12 2.65 2.38 -0.41
N GLY A 13 2.47 3.23 0.59
CA GLY A 13 1.47 4.30 0.56
C GLY A 13 1.87 5.48 -0.34
N GLY A 14 0.87 6.19 -0.87
CA GLY A 14 1.12 7.28 -1.82
C GLY A 14 -0.09 7.95 -2.48
N GLY A 15 -1.31 7.73 -1.98
CA GLY A 15 -2.53 8.33 -2.54
C GLY A 15 -2.74 7.99 -4.02
N ALA A 16 -3.07 8.99 -4.84
CA ALA A 16 -3.26 8.82 -6.28
C ALA A 16 -2.01 8.31 -7.02
N LYS A 17 -0.82 8.37 -6.43
CA LYS A 17 0.41 7.89 -7.07
C LYS A 17 0.46 6.36 -7.22
N GLY A 18 -0.50 5.62 -6.65
CA GLY A 18 -0.65 4.18 -6.86
C GLY A 18 -0.77 3.75 -8.33
N PHE A 19 -1.12 4.67 -9.25
CA PHE A 19 -1.06 4.42 -10.69
C PHE A 19 0.35 4.03 -11.19
N TYR A 20 1.40 4.59 -10.60
CA TYR A 20 2.78 4.19 -10.89
C TYR A 20 3.02 2.72 -10.50
N THR A 21 2.58 2.33 -9.30
CA THR A 21 2.66 0.95 -8.80
C THR A 21 1.91 -0.02 -9.71
N LEU A 22 0.72 0.35 -10.18
CA LEU A 22 -0.07 -0.47 -11.11
C LEU A 22 0.59 -0.64 -12.47
N GLY A 23 1.31 0.38 -12.95
CA GLY A 23 2.14 0.28 -14.15
C GLY A 23 3.19 -0.82 -14.03
N ILE A 24 3.88 -0.90 -12.89
CA ILE A 24 4.87 -1.95 -12.61
C ILE A 24 4.18 -3.33 -12.49
N LEU A 25 3.10 -3.41 -11.70
CA LEU A 25 2.39 -4.66 -11.45
C LEU A 25 1.82 -5.28 -12.73
N ARG A 26 1.38 -4.46 -13.68
CA ARG A 26 0.84 -4.93 -14.96
C ARG A 26 1.88 -5.72 -15.73
N GLU A 27 3.11 -5.21 -15.79
CA GLU A 27 4.20 -5.88 -16.48
C GLU A 27 4.69 -7.11 -15.70
N ILE A 28 4.69 -7.06 -14.35
CA ILE A 28 4.97 -8.24 -13.52
C ILE A 28 3.94 -9.35 -13.78
N GLU A 29 2.64 -9.04 -13.80
CA GLU A 29 1.57 -10.01 -14.04
C GLU A 29 1.70 -10.64 -15.45
N ALA A 30 1.97 -9.82 -16.46
CA ALA A 30 2.20 -10.28 -17.83
C ALA A 30 3.44 -11.20 -17.93
N MET A 31 4.51 -10.88 -17.21
CA MET A 31 5.75 -11.66 -17.17
C MET A 31 5.55 -13.03 -16.50
N ILE A 32 4.84 -13.09 -15.37
CA ILE A 32 4.62 -14.34 -14.61
C ILE A 32 3.48 -15.21 -15.18
N LYS A 33 2.63 -14.64 -16.05
CA LYS A 33 1.52 -15.30 -16.75
C LYS A 33 0.49 -15.97 -15.84
N CYS A 34 0.32 -15.46 -14.63
CA CYS A 34 -0.70 -15.88 -13.67
C CYS A 34 -1.10 -14.68 -12.81
N ALA A 35 -2.22 -14.78 -12.09
CA ALA A 35 -2.62 -13.72 -11.18
C ALA A 35 -1.56 -13.52 -10.08
N ILE A 36 -1.32 -12.27 -9.67
CA ILE A 36 -0.26 -11.93 -8.71
C ILE A 36 -0.33 -12.78 -7.43
N HIS A 37 -1.52 -13.02 -6.88
CA HIS A 37 -1.71 -13.80 -5.65
C HIS A 37 -1.29 -15.27 -5.76
N GLU A 38 -1.21 -15.83 -6.97
CA GLU A 38 -0.75 -17.21 -7.20
C GLU A 38 0.77 -17.32 -7.17
N ARG A 39 1.47 -16.21 -7.44
CA ARG A 39 2.93 -16.16 -7.43
C ARG A 39 3.51 -15.67 -6.12
N PHE A 40 2.82 -14.78 -5.41
CA PHE A 40 3.28 -14.22 -4.14
C PHE A 40 2.56 -14.88 -2.96
N ASP A 41 3.35 -15.46 -2.05
CA ASP A 41 2.85 -16.16 -0.86
C ASP A 41 2.41 -15.19 0.26
N LEU A 42 2.89 -13.94 0.21
CA LEU A 42 2.55 -12.87 1.15
C LEU A 42 2.49 -11.51 0.46
N ILE A 43 1.42 -10.74 0.68
CA ILE A 43 1.27 -9.38 0.14
C ILE A 43 1.01 -8.37 1.26
N PHE A 44 1.86 -7.37 1.40
CA PHE A 44 1.67 -6.25 2.33
C PHE A 44 1.36 -4.96 1.59
N GLY A 45 0.49 -4.14 2.18
CA GLY A 45 0.10 -2.86 1.61
C GLY A 45 -0.25 -1.82 2.67
N THR A 46 0.17 -0.58 2.41
CA THR A 46 -0.17 0.59 3.23
C THR A 46 -0.94 1.60 2.37
N SER A 47 -2.04 2.15 2.90
CA SER A 47 -2.83 3.19 2.24
C SER A 47 -3.24 2.77 0.82
N THR A 48 -2.92 3.55 -0.21
CA THR A 48 -3.10 3.19 -1.62
C THR A 48 -2.66 1.75 -1.95
N GLY A 49 -1.54 1.30 -1.37
CA GLY A 49 -1.04 -0.07 -1.50
C GLY A 49 -1.96 -1.11 -0.86
N SER A 50 -2.66 -0.77 0.23
CA SER A 50 -3.64 -1.67 0.87
C SER A 50 -4.87 -1.93 -0.01
N ILE A 51 -5.33 -0.91 -0.75
CA ILE A 51 -6.41 -1.05 -1.74
C ILE A 51 -6.00 -2.08 -2.80
N ILE A 52 -4.79 -1.94 -3.33
CA ILE A 52 -4.25 -2.83 -4.35
C ILE A 52 -4.04 -4.24 -3.77
N THR A 53 -3.43 -4.36 -2.58
CA THR A 53 -3.23 -5.62 -1.87
C THR A 53 -4.54 -6.39 -1.67
N ALA A 54 -5.58 -5.73 -1.17
CA ALA A 54 -6.88 -6.35 -0.93
C ALA A 54 -7.49 -6.89 -2.23
N MET A 55 -7.47 -6.13 -3.32
CA MET A 55 -7.98 -6.57 -4.61
C MET A 55 -7.17 -7.72 -5.22
N LEU A 56 -5.83 -7.65 -5.17
CA LEU A 56 -4.97 -8.74 -5.64
C LEU A 56 -5.23 -10.01 -4.84
N ALA A 57 -5.38 -9.90 -3.52
CA ALA A 57 -5.60 -11.04 -2.63
C ALA A 57 -7.01 -11.64 -2.76
N LEU A 58 -8.02 -10.89 -3.20
CA LEU A 58 -9.31 -11.43 -3.66
C LEU A 58 -9.21 -12.15 -5.02
N GLY A 59 -8.07 -12.01 -5.70
CA GLY A 59 -7.78 -12.64 -6.97
C GLY A 59 -8.24 -11.85 -8.19
N LYS A 60 -8.42 -10.53 -8.07
CA LYS A 60 -8.58 -9.65 -9.23
C LYS A 60 -7.26 -9.56 -9.99
N SER A 61 -7.34 -9.56 -11.32
CA SER A 61 -6.20 -9.30 -12.20
C SER A 61 -5.78 -7.83 -12.14
N VAL A 62 -4.53 -7.52 -12.48
CA VAL A 62 -4.05 -6.13 -12.51
C VAL A 62 -4.84 -5.24 -13.49
N PRO A 63 -5.24 -5.70 -14.69
CA PRO A 63 -6.14 -4.94 -15.57
C PRO A 63 -7.48 -4.56 -14.94
N GLU A 64 -8.12 -5.47 -14.21
CA GLU A 64 -9.36 -5.17 -13.48
C GLU A 64 -9.13 -4.11 -12.40
N ILE A 65 -8.02 -4.21 -11.67
CA ILE A 65 -7.63 -3.23 -10.65
C ILE A 65 -7.39 -1.87 -11.27
N ILE A 66 -6.70 -1.79 -12.42
CA ILE A 66 -6.46 -0.54 -13.15
C ILE A 66 -7.79 0.11 -13.55
N ALA A 67 -8.76 -0.67 -14.05
CA ALA A 67 -10.06 -0.14 -14.43
C ALA A 67 -10.79 0.49 -13.24
N LEU A 68 -10.84 -0.23 -12.10
CA LEU A 68 -11.43 0.28 -10.85
C LEU A 68 -10.68 1.51 -10.33
N TYR A 69 -9.35 1.54 -10.45
CA TYR A 69 -8.53 2.68 -10.05
C TYR A 69 -8.83 3.93 -10.88
N GLN A 70 -8.90 3.78 -12.21
CA GLN A 70 -9.23 4.84 -13.16
C GLN A 70 -10.62 5.41 -12.92
N GLU A 71 -11.58 4.55 -12.63
CA GLU A 71 -12.95 4.97 -12.38
C GLU A 71 -13.08 5.73 -11.06
N HIS A 72 -12.50 5.21 -9.97
CA HIS A 72 -12.89 5.64 -8.63
C HIS A 72 -11.89 6.54 -7.92
N VAL A 73 -10.58 6.33 -8.06
CA VAL A 73 -9.59 7.12 -7.31
C VAL A 73 -9.68 8.62 -7.62
N PRO A 74 -9.80 9.06 -8.89
CA PRO A 74 -10.01 10.46 -9.20
C PRO A 74 -11.24 11.07 -8.51
N THR A 75 -12.32 10.29 -8.35
CA THR A 75 -13.56 10.77 -7.69
C THR A 75 -13.34 11.04 -6.21
N VAL A 76 -12.56 10.21 -5.52
CA VAL A 76 -12.18 10.43 -4.12
C VAL A 76 -11.30 11.68 -4.04
N MET A 77 -10.27 11.76 -4.88
CA MET A 77 -9.26 12.81 -4.81
C MET A 77 -9.77 14.20 -5.22
N LYS A 78 -10.82 14.27 -6.05
CA LYS A 78 -11.50 15.52 -6.45
C LYS A 78 -12.23 16.21 -5.30
N ASN A 79 -12.56 15.49 -4.22
CA ASN A 79 -13.19 16.10 -3.04
C ASN A 79 -12.22 17.06 -2.33
N LYS A 80 -12.75 18.19 -1.84
CA LYS A 80 -11.94 19.30 -1.33
C LYS A 80 -11.67 19.22 0.17
N ASP A 81 -12.54 18.54 0.91
CA ASP A 81 -12.50 18.41 2.38
C ASP A 81 -12.46 16.96 2.84
N ALA A 82 -12.16 16.76 4.12
CA ALA A 82 -11.98 15.44 4.73
C ALA A 82 -13.26 14.61 4.77
N ASN A 83 -14.42 15.24 4.99
CA ASN A 83 -15.70 14.53 5.01
C ASN A 83 -16.04 13.98 3.63
N GLY A 84 -15.91 14.82 2.58
CA GLY A 84 -16.14 14.41 1.20
C GLY A 84 -15.21 13.28 0.77
N ARG A 85 -13.91 13.39 1.08
CA ARG A 85 -12.93 12.32 0.77
C ARG A 85 -13.23 11.01 1.50
N SER A 86 -13.50 11.07 2.81
CA SER A 86 -13.81 9.88 3.60
C SER A 86 -15.14 9.24 3.20
N GLY A 87 -16.16 10.03 2.85
CA GLY A 87 -17.43 9.53 2.33
C GLY A 87 -17.28 8.85 0.98
N ALA A 88 -16.55 9.47 0.03
CA ALA A 88 -16.27 8.86 -1.27
C ALA A 88 -15.46 7.56 -1.13
N LEU A 89 -14.48 7.53 -0.23
CA LEU A 89 -13.70 6.33 0.06
C LEU A 89 -14.52 5.22 0.73
N ALA A 90 -15.45 5.55 1.64
CA ALA A 90 -16.39 4.60 2.22
C ALA A 90 -17.28 3.96 1.14
N ASN A 91 -17.89 4.79 0.28
CA ASN A 91 -18.73 4.30 -0.82
C ASN A 91 -17.95 3.40 -1.78
N LEU A 92 -16.70 3.78 -2.09
CA LEU A 92 -15.82 2.96 -2.92
C LEU A 92 -15.53 1.62 -2.27
N SER A 93 -15.23 1.64 -0.97
CA SER A 93 -14.94 0.44 -0.20
C SER A 93 -16.11 -0.54 -0.23
N GLU A 94 -17.33 -0.05 -0.03
CA GLU A 94 -18.55 -0.84 -0.12
C GLU A 94 -18.78 -1.39 -1.54
N THR A 95 -18.58 -0.58 -2.58
CA THR A 95 -18.75 -1.01 -3.97
C THR A 95 -17.73 -2.08 -4.39
N ILE A 96 -16.46 -1.97 -3.98
CA ILE A 96 -15.40 -2.89 -4.40
C ILE A 96 -15.36 -4.15 -3.53
N PHE A 97 -15.50 -3.99 -2.21
CA PHE A 97 -15.27 -5.07 -1.25
C PHE A 97 -16.57 -5.60 -0.65
N GLY A 98 -17.64 -4.80 -0.56
CA GLY A 98 -18.92 -5.20 0.03
C GLY A 98 -18.76 -5.88 1.39
N ASP A 99 -19.31 -7.09 1.51
CA ASP A 99 -19.22 -7.92 2.72
C ASP A 99 -17.96 -8.80 2.79
N ALA A 100 -16.96 -8.60 1.92
CA ALA A 100 -15.75 -9.42 1.91
C ALA A 100 -15.00 -9.35 3.24
N MET A 101 -14.56 -10.52 3.69
CA MET A 101 -13.83 -10.75 4.92
C MET A 101 -12.39 -11.20 4.61
N PHE A 102 -11.52 -11.13 5.62
CA PHE A 102 -10.14 -11.61 5.48
C PHE A 102 -10.04 -13.12 5.21
N THR A 103 -11.09 -13.88 5.53
CA THR A 103 -11.22 -15.32 5.22
C THR A 103 -11.45 -15.60 3.74
N ASP A 104 -11.89 -14.61 2.96
CA ASP A 104 -12.15 -14.76 1.52
C ASP A 104 -10.89 -14.54 0.67
N LEU A 105 -9.79 -14.13 1.30
CA LEU A 105 -8.53 -13.84 0.64
C LEU A 105 -7.80 -15.13 0.23
N LYS A 106 -7.30 -15.13 -1.00
CA LYS A 106 -6.62 -16.28 -1.64
C LYS A 106 -5.12 -16.35 -1.35
N THR A 107 -4.56 -15.32 -0.70
CA THR A 107 -3.16 -15.29 -0.26
C THR A 107 -3.05 -14.56 1.09
N SER A 108 -1.96 -14.79 1.81
CA SER A 108 -1.72 -14.10 3.09
C SER A 108 -1.50 -12.61 2.85
N VAL A 109 -2.06 -11.76 3.70
CA VAL A 109 -1.91 -10.31 3.59
C VAL A 109 -1.49 -9.64 4.89
N GLY A 110 -0.92 -8.44 4.76
CA GLY A 110 -0.77 -7.48 5.84
C GLY A 110 -1.23 -6.10 5.40
N ILE A 111 -2.36 -5.63 5.94
CA ILE A 111 -2.85 -4.25 5.72
C ILE A 111 -2.47 -3.41 6.95
N VAL A 112 -1.68 -2.37 6.75
CA VAL A 112 -1.16 -1.55 7.85
C VAL A 112 -2.09 -0.36 8.14
N ALA A 113 -2.49 -0.21 9.39
CA ALA A 113 -3.13 0.99 9.93
C ALA A 113 -2.45 1.42 11.24
N THR A 114 -2.82 2.59 11.75
CA THR A 114 -2.26 3.14 12.99
C THR A 114 -3.38 3.37 14.01
N LYS A 115 -3.26 2.81 15.21
CA LYS A 115 -4.18 3.10 16.33
C LYS A 115 -3.97 4.53 16.79
N TRP A 116 -5.00 5.35 16.65
CA TRP A 116 -4.96 6.77 17.01
C TRP A 116 -4.66 6.97 18.49
N MET A 117 -5.45 6.32 19.36
CA MET A 117 -5.36 6.53 20.80
C MET A 117 -4.15 5.86 21.46
N LEU A 118 -3.65 4.76 20.89
CA LEU A 118 -2.54 3.98 21.46
C LEU A 118 -1.20 4.25 20.79
N GLU A 119 -1.19 5.02 19.69
CA GLU A 119 0.02 5.39 18.94
C GLU A 119 0.85 4.16 18.52
N LYS A 120 0.15 3.08 18.17
CA LYS A 120 0.73 1.78 17.81
C LYS A 120 0.23 1.30 16.46
N PRO A 121 1.02 0.50 15.71
CA PRO A 121 0.54 -0.13 14.50
C PRO A 121 -0.59 -1.11 14.81
N MET A 122 -1.56 -1.20 13.89
CA MET A 122 -2.52 -2.28 13.80
C MET A 122 -2.42 -2.88 12.40
N ILE A 123 -1.97 -4.12 12.31
CA ILE A 123 -1.79 -4.82 11.04
C ILE A 123 -2.87 -5.87 10.94
N PHE A 124 -3.77 -5.70 9.97
CA PHE A 124 -4.79 -6.70 9.67
C PHE A 124 -4.18 -7.83 8.85
N LYS A 125 -4.35 -9.06 9.31
CA LYS A 125 -3.71 -10.26 8.76
C LYS A 125 -4.75 -11.31 8.43
N ALA A 126 -4.54 -12.08 7.37
CA ALA A 126 -5.49 -13.11 6.93
C ALA A 126 -5.25 -14.47 7.58
N HIS A 127 -3.99 -14.80 7.89
CA HIS A 127 -3.62 -16.16 8.26
C HIS A 127 -3.04 -16.25 9.68
N ILE A 128 -3.46 -17.25 10.45
CA ILE A 128 -3.00 -17.50 11.83
C ILE A 128 -1.48 -17.72 11.93
N GLY A 129 -0.86 -18.23 10.88
CA GLY A 129 0.59 -18.36 10.78
C GLY A 129 1.33 -17.02 10.87
N GLN A 130 0.68 -15.91 10.55
CA GLN A 130 1.28 -14.57 10.65
C GLN A 130 1.20 -13.97 12.06
N ALA A 131 0.60 -14.67 13.03
CA ALA A 131 0.50 -14.23 14.40
C ALA A 131 1.86 -14.40 15.12
N HIS A 132 2.41 -13.30 15.64
CA HIS A 132 3.65 -13.27 16.46
C HIS A 132 3.44 -13.76 17.91
N GLY A 133 2.22 -14.14 18.25
CA GLY A 133 1.76 -14.53 19.58
C GLY A 133 0.24 -14.59 19.59
N MET A 134 -0.36 -14.97 20.72
CA MET A 134 -1.83 -15.00 20.89
C MET A 134 -2.57 -15.81 19.81
N LYS A 135 -1.97 -16.91 19.30
CA LYS A 135 -2.57 -17.76 18.26
C LYS A 135 -3.94 -18.31 18.65
N GLY A 136 -4.16 -18.60 19.94
CA GLY A 136 -5.43 -19.13 20.44
C GLY A 136 -6.62 -18.17 20.32
N SER A 137 -6.37 -16.87 20.22
CA SER A 137 -7.39 -15.83 20.04
C SER A 137 -7.25 -15.11 18.70
N PHE A 138 -6.54 -15.71 17.74
CA PHE A 138 -6.36 -15.09 16.43
C PHE A 138 -7.66 -15.16 15.63
N VAL A 139 -8.12 -13.99 15.18
CA VAL A 139 -9.22 -13.86 14.22
C VAL A 139 -8.68 -13.12 12.99
N PRO A 140 -8.83 -13.67 11.76
CA PRO A 140 -8.46 -12.96 10.54
C PRO A 140 -9.05 -11.55 10.51
N GLY A 141 -8.20 -10.55 10.27
CA GLY A 141 -8.60 -9.15 10.27
C GLY A 141 -9.21 -8.62 11.57
N PHE A 142 -9.02 -9.30 12.70
CA PHE A 142 -9.73 -9.01 13.97
C PHE A 142 -11.26 -9.07 13.84
N GLY A 143 -11.78 -9.82 12.86
CA GLY A 143 -13.21 -9.90 12.56
C GLY A 143 -13.77 -8.67 11.85
N VAL A 144 -12.93 -7.73 11.42
CA VAL A 144 -13.34 -6.52 10.69
C VAL A 144 -13.52 -6.84 9.21
N LYS A 145 -14.50 -6.21 8.55
CA LYS A 145 -14.68 -6.27 7.09
C LYS A 145 -13.41 -5.81 6.38
N LEU A 146 -13.09 -6.44 5.24
CA LEU A 146 -11.91 -6.08 4.45
C LEU A 146 -11.94 -4.61 4.04
N GLY A 147 -13.11 -4.14 3.60
CA GLY A 147 -13.30 -2.75 3.19
C GLY A 147 -13.06 -1.74 4.31
N ASP A 148 -13.44 -2.05 5.55
CA ASP A 148 -13.22 -1.19 6.71
C ASP A 148 -11.73 -1.09 7.07
N ALA A 149 -11.00 -2.22 6.98
CA ALA A 149 -9.56 -2.25 7.19
C ALA A 149 -8.79 -1.46 6.12
N VAL A 150 -9.19 -1.58 4.85
CA VAL A 150 -8.62 -0.79 3.74
C VAL A 150 -8.91 0.70 3.94
N GLN A 151 -10.16 1.06 4.28
CA GLN A 151 -10.51 2.46 4.53
C GLN A 151 -9.70 3.05 5.70
N ALA A 152 -9.51 2.28 6.78
CA ALA A 152 -8.67 2.68 7.90
C ALA A 152 -7.22 2.92 7.48
N SER A 153 -6.65 2.01 6.68
CA SER A 153 -5.29 2.13 6.14
C SER A 153 -5.10 3.36 5.25
N CYS A 154 -6.16 3.87 4.62
CA CYS A 154 -6.16 5.04 3.75
C CYS A 154 -6.56 6.36 4.44
N SER A 155 -6.85 6.35 5.74
CA SER A 155 -7.41 7.51 6.47
C SER A 155 -6.32 8.51 6.87
N ALA A 156 -5.69 9.17 5.89
CA ALA A 156 -4.58 10.10 6.08
C ALA A 156 -5.05 11.42 6.73
N TYR A 157 -5.19 11.41 8.05
CA TYR A 157 -5.62 12.58 8.82
C TYR A 157 -4.58 13.72 8.74
N PRO A 158 -4.98 14.98 8.50
CA PRO A 158 -6.36 15.50 8.49
C PRO A 158 -7.02 15.58 7.10
N TYR A 159 -6.41 15.02 6.04
CA TYR A 159 -7.01 15.04 4.69
C TYR A 159 -8.21 14.12 4.54
N PHE A 160 -8.24 13.06 5.34
CA PHE A 160 -9.37 12.15 5.55
C PHE A 160 -9.71 12.14 7.03
N ASN A 161 -10.97 11.86 7.35
CA ASN A 161 -11.40 11.57 8.70
C ASN A 161 -10.80 10.25 9.19
N ARG A 162 -10.64 10.15 10.51
CA ARG A 162 -10.28 8.91 11.21
C ARG A 162 -11.39 7.87 11.00
N LYS A 163 -11.02 6.59 10.92
CA LYS A 163 -11.97 5.47 10.77
C LYS A 163 -12.06 4.72 12.10
N THR A 164 -13.28 4.51 12.59
CA THR A 164 -13.50 3.59 13.71
C THR A 164 -13.86 2.22 13.15
N VAL A 165 -13.24 1.17 13.68
CA VAL A 165 -13.59 -0.24 13.41
C VAL A 165 -14.00 -0.91 14.72
N VAL A 166 -14.89 -1.89 14.62
CA VAL A 166 -15.30 -2.72 15.76
C VAL A 166 -14.80 -4.14 15.52
N THR A 167 -13.97 -4.66 16.42
CA THR A 167 -13.43 -6.03 16.31
C THR A 167 -14.49 -7.06 16.70
N SER A 168 -14.23 -8.34 16.43
CA SER A 168 -15.08 -9.45 16.90
C SER A 168 -15.23 -9.51 18.42
N ASP A 169 -14.27 -8.96 19.17
CA ASP A 169 -14.30 -8.91 20.63
C ASP A 169 -15.14 -7.72 21.16
N GLY A 170 -15.69 -6.89 20.27
CA GLY A 170 -16.48 -5.71 20.61
C GLY A 170 -15.65 -4.45 20.86
N ASP A 171 -14.34 -4.49 20.61
CA ASP A 171 -13.47 -3.31 20.81
C ASP A 171 -13.70 -2.29 19.71
N SER A 172 -14.01 -1.06 20.11
CA SER A 172 -14.09 0.11 19.22
C SER A 172 -12.70 0.77 19.13
N ILE A 173 -12.09 0.73 17.95
CA ILE A 173 -10.72 1.20 17.72
C ILE A 173 -10.71 2.31 16.67
N GLU A 174 -10.27 3.51 17.06
CA GLU A 174 -9.99 4.60 16.13
C GLU A 174 -8.66 4.39 15.40
N LEU A 175 -8.70 4.42 14.07
CA LEU A 175 -7.59 4.18 13.18
C LEU A 175 -7.36 5.36 12.22
N ILE A 176 -6.08 5.56 11.90
CA ILE A 176 -5.60 6.45 10.83
C ILE A 176 -4.71 5.67 9.87
N ASP A 177 -4.29 6.34 8.79
CA ASP A 177 -3.44 5.79 7.75
C ASP A 177 -2.22 5.04 8.30
N GLY A 178 -1.90 3.91 7.68
CA GLY A 178 -0.75 3.10 8.06
C GLY A 178 0.58 3.80 7.81
N GLY A 179 0.60 4.83 6.97
CA GLY A 179 1.79 5.59 6.60
C GLY A 179 2.47 6.33 7.76
N PHE A 180 1.73 6.59 8.85
CA PHE A 180 2.32 7.09 10.08
C PHE A 180 3.23 6.06 10.76
N CYS A 181 2.94 4.76 10.62
CA CYS A 181 3.74 3.67 11.18
C CYS A 181 4.71 3.07 10.17
N ALA A 182 4.24 2.78 8.95
CA ALA A 182 4.95 2.03 7.93
C ALA A 182 4.44 2.40 6.53
N ASN A 183 4.80 3.58 6.03
CA ASN A 183 4.46 3.95 4.65
C ASN A 183 5.13 3.01 3.64
N ASN A 184 6.29 2.44 4.00
CA ASN A 184 6.85 1.25 3.37
C ASN A 184 6.69 0.05 4.32
N PRO A 185 5.82 -0.93 4.01
CA PRO A 185 5.51 -2.04 4.92
C PRO A 185 6.53 -3.19 4.87
N THR A 186 7.63 -3.05 4.11
CA THR A 186 8.55 -4.17 3.80
C THR A 186 9.17 -4.79 5.05
N LEU A 187 9.54 -3.98 6.04
CA LEU A 187 10.13 -4.48 7.27
C LEU A 187 9.15 -5.34 8.08
N TYR A 188 7.86 -4.97 8.12
CA TYR A 188 6.82 -5.78 8.76
C TYR A 188 6.58 -7.08 8.01
N ALA A 189 6.59 -7.04 6.68
CA ALA A 189 6.42 -8.24 5.86
C ALA A 189 7.58 -9.24 6.06
N ILE A 190 8.82 -8.75 6.16
CA ILE A 190 9.99 -9.57 6.48
C ILE A 190 9.90 -10.14 7.91
N ALA A 191 9.47 -9.35 8.88
CA ALA A 191 9.25 -9.83 10.24
C ALA A 191 8.20 -10.95 10.28
N ASP A 192 7.09 -10.80 9.56
CA ASP A 192 6.08 -11.85 9.43
C ASP A 192 6.65 -13.12 8.78
N ALA A 193 7.40 -12.98 7.68
CA ALA A 193 7.99 -14.11 6.98
C ALA A 193 9.03 -14.85 7.82
N THR A 194 9.93 -14.13 8.48
CA THR A 194 11.05 -14.73 9.23
C THR A 194 10.66 -15.20 10.62
N VAL A 195 9.90 -14.39 11.37
CA VAL A 195 9.60 -14.64 12.78
C VAL A 195 8.32 -15.42 12.96
N ALA A 196 7.21 -14.96 12.37
CA ALA A 196 5.90 -15.60 12.58
C ALA A 196 5.75 -16.89 11.76
N LEU A 197 6.13 -16.84 10.48
CA LEU A 197 6.04 -17.96 9.54
C LEU A 197 7.27 -18.88 9.56
N GLY A 198 8.36 -18.47 10.21
CA GLY A 198 9.56 -19.29 10.38
C GLY A 198 10.32 -19.58 9.08
N ILE A 199 10.14 -18.75 8.05
CA ILE A 199 10.83 -18.93 6.77
C ILE A 199 12.29 -18.53 6.91
N VAL A 200 13.18 -19.43 6.51
CA VAL A 200 14.63 -19.18 6.48
C VAL A 200 14.92 -17.98 5.56
N PRO A 201 15.66 -16.95 6.02
CA PRO A 201 15.91 -15.74 5.24
C PRO A 201 16.43 -15.96 3.82
N ASP A 202 17.29 -16.95 3.61
CA ASP A 202 17.87 -17.29 2.30
C ASP A 202 16.82 -17.77 1.27
N ASN A 203 15.65 -18.20 1.74
CA ASN A 203 14.53 -18.62 0.90
C ASN A 203 13.53 -17.49 0.63
N ILE A 204 13.70 -16.32 1.24
CA ILE A 204 12.78 -15.18 1.09
C ILE A 204 13.19 -14.32 -0.10
N ARG A 205 12.20 -13.95 -0.91
CA ARG A 205 12.35 -13.09 -2.08
C ARG A 205 11.35 -11.95 -1.98
N VAL A 206 11.84 -10.73 -1.75
CA VAL A 206 10.99 -9.54 -1.57
C VAL A 206 10.98 -8.66 -2.81
N VAL A 207 9.79 -8.32 -3.31
CA VAL A 207 9.58 -7.24 -4.28
C VAL A 207 8.86 -6.10 -3.56
N SER A 208 9.48 -4.93 -3.49
CA SER A 208 8.98 -3.76 -2.77
C SER A 208 8.76 -2.60 -3.75
N LEU A 209 7.50 -2.23 -3.96
CA LEU A 209 7.07 -1.26 -4.96
C LEU A 209 6.66 0.04 -4.29
N GLY A 210 7.29 1.13 -4.74
CA GLY A 210 7.03 2.48 -4.27
C GLY A 210 6.04 3.15 -5.17
N CYS A 211 5.55 4.31 -4.74
CA CYS A 211 4.68 5.14 -5.56
C CYS A 211 5.46 6.19 -6.38
N GLY A 212 6.79 6.13 -6.44
CA GLY A 212 7.62 7.15 -7.07
C GLY A 212 7.69 8.48 -6.31
N ASN A 213 8.76 9.23 -6.59
CA ASN A 213 8.99 10.57 -6.05
C ASN A 213 8.88 11.61 -7.17
N TYR A 214 8.07 12.64 -6.94
CA TYR A 214 7.74 13.65 -7.95
C TYR A 214 7.96 15.05 -7.38
N PRO A 215 8.29 16.04 -8.23
CA PRO A 215 8.31 17.42 -7.79
C PRO A 215 6.90 17.85 -7.39
N PRO A 216 6.74 18.75 -6.40
CA PRO A 216 5.43 19.31 -6.07
C PRO A 216 4.90 20.14 -7.26
N PRO A 217 3.57 20.17 -7.47
CA PRO A 217 2.99 20.97 -8.53
C PRO A 217 3.25 22.48 -8.35
N PRO A 218 3.49 23.21 -9.45
CA PRO A 218 3.64 24.66 -9.38
C PRO A 218 2.30 25.26 -8.94
N VAL A 219 2.29 25.88 -7.77
CA VAL A 219 1.11 26.57 -7.24
C VAL A 219 1.36 28.07 -7.33
N ASN A 220 0.43 28.80 -7.93
CA ASN A 220 0.53 30.25 -8.04
C ASN A 220 0.33 30.91 -6.67
N TRP A 221 1.15 31.91 -6.33
CA TRP A 221 1.18 32.50 -4.99
C TRP A 221 -0.14 33.14 -4.55
N TRP A 222 -1.00 33.52 -5.49
CA TRP A 222 -2.34 34.08 -5.24
C TRP A 222 -3.43 33.03 -5.00
N THR A 223 -3.14 31.73 -5.09
CA THR A 223 -4.14 30.66 -4.92
C THR A 223 -4.27 30.23 -3.46
N LEU A 224 -5.46 29.84 -3.04
CA LEU A 224 -5.72 29.31 -1.70
C LEU A 224 -4.89 28.04 -1.42
N ASP A 225 -4.64 27.24 -2.46
CA ASP A 225 -3.87 26.00 -2.38
C ASP A 225 -2.37 26.26 -2.14
N TYR A 226 -1.81 27.35 -2.65
CA TYR A 226 -0.44 27.77 -2.34
C TYR A 226 -0.26 28.01 -0.84
N TRP A 227 -1.19 28.72 -0.21
CA TRP A 227 -1.15 28.99 1.23
C TRP A 227 -1.41 27.73 2.05
N LYS A 228 -2.32 26.85 1.61
CA LYS A 228 -2.56 25.54 2.26
C LYS A 228 -1.35 24.63 2.22
N GLN A 229 -0.65 24.50 1.09
CA GLN A 229 0.58 23.70 0.99
C GLN A 229 1.73 24.27 1.84
N LYS A 230 1.67 25.56 2.20
CA LYS A 230 2.59 26.19 3.15
C LYS A 230 2.16 26.12 4.60
N THR A 231 1.02 25.52 4.91
CA THR A 231 0.66 25.28 6.32
C THR A 231 1.58 24.23 6.94
N PRO A 232 2.11 24.48 8.15
CA PRO A 232 3.05 23.57 8.81
C PRO A 232 2.54 22.13 8.92
N GLY A 233 1.25 21.93 9.19
CA GLY A 233 0.66 20.59 9.35
C GLY A 233 0.67 19.74 8.08
N VAL A 234 0.40 20.35 6.92
CA VAL A 234 0.43 19.68 5.61
C VAL A 234 1.84 19.25 5.23
N GLN A 235 2.81 20.16 5.39
CA GLN A 235 4.21 19.87 5.10
C GLN A 235 4.75 18.81 6.05
N LEU A 236 4.42 18.92 7.34
CA LEU A 236 4.81 17.95 8.36
C LEU A 236 4.28 16.56 7.98
N LEU A 237 3.00 16.42 7.61
CA LEU A 237 2.44 15.13 7.22
C LEU A 237 3.17 14.50 6.03
N GLN A 238 3.35 15.24 4.92
CA GLN A 238 4.06 14.72 3.75
C GLN A 238 5.51 14.33 4.08
N LYS A 239 6.21 15.15 4.88
CA LYS A 239 7.56 14.84 5.35
C LYS A 239 7.59 13.64 6.27
N THR A 240 6.62 13.49 7.18
CA THR A 240 6.51 12.34 8.08
C THR A 240 6.35 11.06 7.29
N LEU A 241 5.47 11.03 6.28
CA LEU A 241 5.29 9.84 5.42
C LEU A 241 6.57 9.48 4.67
N GLU A 242 7.26 10.47 4.09
CA GLU A 242 8.51 10.23 3.36
C GLU A 242 9.65 9.80 4.29
N ILE A 243 9.81 10.47 5.44
CA ILE A 243 10.78 10.07 6.48
C ILE A 243 10.50 8.63 6.93
N ASN A 244 9.23 8.26 7.09
CA ASN A 244 8.86 6.90 7.45
C ASN A 244 9.26 5.89 6.36
N THR A 245 8.94 6.16 5.08
CA THR A 245 9.38 5.34 3.94
C THR A 245 10.90 5.12 3.96
N GLN A 246 11.67 6.20 4.04
CA GLN A 246 13.14 6.15 3.97
C GLN A 246 13.73 5.47 5.21
N SER A 247 13.20 5.76 6.40
CA SER A 247 13.66 5.16 7.66
C SER A 247 13.40 3.65 7.68
N MET A 248 12.22 3.20 7.26
CA MET A 248 11.87 1.78 7.22
C MET A 248 12.73 1.00 6.22
N ASP A 249 13.00 1.57 5.04
CA ASP A 249 13.90 0.93 4.07
C ASP A 249 15.36 0.92 4.54
N GLN A 250 15.84 2.01 5.16
CA GLN A 250 17.18 2.05 5.75
C GLN A 250 17.36 0.98 6.82
N LEU A 251 16.39 0.84 7.74
CA LEU A 251 16.40 -0.20 8.76
C LEU A 251 16.36 -1.60 8.16
N ARG A 252 15.54 -1.82 7.11
CA ARG A 252 15.51 -3.08 6.37
C ARG A 252 16.89 -3.42 5.80
N VAL A 253 17.57 -2.48 5.14
CA VAL A 253 18.92 -2.72 4.60
C VAL A 253 19.91 -3.09 5.71
N ILE A 254 19.84 -2.43 6.86
CA ILE A 254 20.76 -2.68 7.98
C ILE A 254 20.50 -4.05 8.61
N LEU A 255 19.25 -4.35 8.96
CA LEU A 255 18.87 -5.55 9.71
C LEU A 255 18.81 -6.81 8.83
N TYR A 256 18.40 -6.65 7.57
CA TYR A 256 18.06 -7.75 6.67
C TYR A 256 18.78 -7.67 5.32
N LYS A 257 20.03 -7.18 5.31
CA LYS A 257 20.87 -7.07 4.10
C LYS A 257 20.96 -8.36 3.28
N HIS A 258 20.91 -9.51 3.95
CA HIS A 258 21.03 -10.84 3.35
C HIS A 258 19.73 -11.34 2.69
N ILE A 259 18.58 -10.74 3.01
CA ILE A 259 17.31 -11.05 2.36
C ILE A 259 17.27 -10.36 1.00
N GLN A 260 17.22 -11.18 -0.04
CA GLN A 260 17.20 -10.66 -1.41
C GLN A 260 15.92 -9.83 -1.60
N THR A 261 16.11 -8.58 -2.03
CA THR A 261 15.03 -7.58 -2.16
C THR A 261 15.23 -6.77 -3.42
N ILE A 262 14.19 -6.66 -4.25
CA ILE A 262 14.13 -5.74 -5.39
C ILE A 262 13.21 -4.59 -4.98
N ARG A 263 13.77 -3.38 -4.87
CA ARG A 263 13.01 -2.15 -4.55
C ARG A 263 12.88 -1.30 -5.82
N ILE A 264 11.64 -1.06 -6.27
CA ILE A 264 11.37 -0.23 -7.44
C ILE A 264 10.61 1.03 -7.00
N SER A 265 11.29 2.17 -7.02
CA SER A 265 10.71 3.50 -6.73
C SER A 265 11.59 4.59 -7.30
N GLN A 266 11.33 4.99 -8.54
CA GLN A 266 12.14 5.99 -9.22
C GLN A 266 11.79 7.41 -8.75
N SER A 267 12.78 8.30 -8.82
CA SER A 267 12.60 9.73 -8.59
C SER A 267 12.59 10.46 -9.92
N PHE A 268 11.58 11.30 -10.12
CA PHE A 268 11.38 12.13 -11.29
C PHE A 268 11.62 13.59 -10.92
N SER A 269 12.27 14.34 -11.81
CA SER A 269 12.65 15.74 -11.55
C SER A 269 12.04 16.72 -12.56
N GLU A 270 11.43 16.21 -13.64
CA GLU A 270 10.86 17.06 -14.66
C GLU A 270 9.61 17.79 -14.14
N PRO A 271 9.47 19.11 -14.32
CA PRO A 271 8.30 19.86 -13.84
C PRO A 271 6.97 19.36 -14.40
N ALA A 272 6.97 18.78 -15.61
CA ALA A 272 5.79 18.16 -16.22
C ALA A 272 5.30 16.91 -15.46
N MET A 273 6.16 16.31 -14.62
CA MET A 273 5.87 15.15 -13.77
C MET A 273 5.33 15.55 -12.40
N ALA A 274 5.05 16.84 -12.19
CA ALA A 274 4.46 17.33 -10.96
C ALA A 274 3.14 16.62 -10.63
N ALA A 275 3.15 15.89 -9.51
CA ALA A 275 2.00 15.17 -8.99
C ALA A 275 2.04 15.16 -7.46
N ASP A 276 0.87 15.33 -6.84
CA ASP A 276 0.70 15.18 -5.40
C ASP A 276 -0.17 13.95 -5.07
N LEU A 277 -0.47 13.77 -3.78
CA LEU A 277 -1.28 12.65 -3.30
C LEU A 277 -2.75 12.68 -3.79
N PHE A 278 -3.22 13.83 -4.29
CA PHE A 278 -4.61 14.11 -4.65
C PHE A 278 -4.79 14.38 -6.16
N GLU A 279 -3.80 14.03 -6.97
CA GLU A 279 -3.90 14.14 -8.43
C GLU A 279 -5.13 13.34 -8.93
N HIS A 280 -5.91 13.96 -9.80
CA HIS A 280 -7.17 13.42 -10.31
C HIS A 280 -7.35 13.68 -11.82
N ASP A 281 -6.37 14.32 -12.47
CA ASP A 281 -6.31 14.38 -13.93
C ASP A 281 -5.84 13.02 -14.48
N LEU A 282 -6.77 12.29 -15.11
CA LEU A 282 -6.50 11.00 -15.73
C LEU A 282 -5.35 11.03 -16.74
N LYS A 283 -5.10 12.15 -17.42
CA LYS A 283 -3.98 12.25 -18.36
C LYS A 283 -2.65 12.17 -17.62
N LYS A 284 -2.52 12.89 -16.50
CA LYS A 284 -1.30 12.84 -15.66
C LYS A 284 -1.17 11.50 -14.96
N LEU A 285 -2.25 10.94 -14.43
CA LEU A 285 -2.24 9.62 -13.81
C LEU A 285 -1.82 8.52 -14.80
N ASN A 286 -2.23 8.64 -16.06
CA ASN A 286 -1.75 7.76 -17.13
C ASN A 286 -0.24 7.91 -17.38
N VAL A 287 0.32 9.13 -17.30
CA VAL A 287 1.77 9.33 -17.36
C VAL A 287 2.47 8.64 -16.20
N LEU A 288 1.93 8.72 -14.96
CA LEU A 288 2.49 8.01 -13.81
C LEU A 288 2.52 6.50 -14.05
N MET A 289 1.45 5.94 -14.59
CA MET A 289 1.37 4.52 -14.95
C MET A 289 2.41 4.14 -16.02
N GLN A 290 2.58 4.95 -17.08
CA GLN A 290 3.62 4.72 -18.08
C GLN A 290 5.03 4.77 -17.50
N ARG A 291 5.29 5.65 -16.53
CA ARG A 291 6.58 5.66 -15.82
C ARG A 291 6.79 4.40 -14.98
N GLY A 292 5.73 3.86 -14.37
CA GLY A 292 5.80 2.57 -13.69
C GLY A 292 6.26 1.45 -14.63
N VAL A 293 5.69 1.41 -15.84
CA VAL A 293 6.07 0.46 -16.89
C VAL A 293 7.55 0.62 -17.29
N GLN A 294 8.02 1.86 -17.44
CA GLN A 294 9.44 2.13 -17.73
C GLN A 294 10.35 1.68 -16.59
N SER A 295 9.98 1.94 -15.33
CA SER A 295 10.75 1.48 -14.17
C SER A 295 10.79 -0.04 -14.07
N PHE A 296 9.73 -0.76 -14.50
CA PHE A 296 9.78 -2.22 -14.62
C PHE A 296 10.84 -2.68 -15.62
N ALA A 297 10.92 -2.06 -16.80
CA ALA A 297 11.85 -2.47 -17.86
C ALA A 297 13.32 -2.45 -17.40
N GLU A 298 13.69 -1.49 -16.55
CA GLU A 298 15.04 -1.41 -15.94
C GLU A 298 15.36 -2.60 -15.01
N HIS A 299 14.34 -3.30 -14.51
CA HIS A 299 14.44 -4.37 -13.51
C HIS A 299 13.98 -5.74 -14.04
N GLU A 300 13.57 -5.84 -15.31
CA GLU A 300 12.90 -7.01 -15.87
C GLU A 300 13.72 -8.30 -15.70
N GLN A 301 14.99 -8.29 -16.09
CA GLN A 301 15.85 -9.48 -15.99
C GLN A 301 16.02 -9.95 -14.55
N THR A 302 16.17 -9.01 -13.61
CA THR A 302 16.28 -9.34 -12.19
C THR A 302 14.96 -9.90 -11.67
N LEU A 303 13.82 -9.31 -12.03
CA LEU A 303 12.48 -9.80 -11.66
C LEU A 303 12.19 -11.18 -12.23
N GLN A 304 12.58 -11.47 -13.48
CA GLN A 304 12.44 -12.79 -14.09
C GLN A 304 13.20 -13.84 -13.27
N ALA A 305 14.48 -13.61 -12.98
CA ALA A 305 15.29 -14.52 -12.16
C ALA A 305 14.78 -14.68 -10.72
N PHE A 306 14.05 -13.69 -10.21
CA PHE A 306 13.56 -13.64 -8.85
C PHE A 306 12.21 -14.32 -8.66
N LEU A 307 11.35 -14.26 -9.69
CA LEU A 307 9.96 -14.71 -9.62
C LEU A 307 9.71 -16.03 -10.36
N LEU A 308 10.38 -16.29 -11.48
CA LEU A 308 10.21 -17.50 -12.30
C LEU A 308 11.08 -18.64 -11.78
#